data_AF-A0A964Q802-F1
#
_entry.id   AF-A0A964Q802-F1
#
_cell.length_a   1.000
_cell.length_b   1.000
_cell.length_c   1.000
_cell.angle_alpha   90.00
_cell.angle_beta   90.00
_cell.angle_gamma   90.00
#
_symmetry.space_group_name_H-M   'P 1'
#
loop_
_entity.id
_entity.type
_entity.pdbx_description
1 polymer ?
#
loop_
_entity_poly.entity_id
_entity_poly.type
_entity_poly.pdbx_seq_one_letter_code
_entity_poly.pdbx_strand_id
1 'polypeptide(L)'
;MAFHRRIRDHGAAAAQNLQEDLMPLILLFAVAISGLMLTVSYTWMKGSGYEFLAIFHALAVILTLLWLPFGKLFHIFQRPLQAGVVFYRELNQTTQQASCLRCQQPFAGKIHVNDLKEVEQQLGYQFELTEGSGHYQEVCPACRRKLLALAQGKVWRQTHPEATHDR
;
A
#
# COMPACT_ATOMS: atom_id res chain seq x y z
N MET A 1 16.74 -29.94 15.35
CA MET A 1 15.29 -30.16 15.58
C MET A 1 14.36 -29.04 15.09
N ALA A 2 14.83 -28.02 14.35
CA ALA A 2 13.95 -27.05 13.66
C ALA A 2 13.62 -27.45 12.20
N PHE A 3 14.50 -28.25 11.57
CA PHE A 3 14.37 -28.66 10.16
C PHE A 3 13.28 -29.73 9.94
N HIS A 4 13.13 -30.66 10.88
CA HIS A 4 12.16 -31.76 10.79
C HIS A 4 10.69 -31.29 10.90
N ARG A 5 10.44 -30.16 11.58
CA ARG A 5 9.09 -29.58 11.67
C ARG A 5 8.67 -28.94 10.33
N ARG A 6 9.64 -28.35 9.61
CA ARG A 6 9.42 -27.70 8.31
C ARG A 6 9.08 -28.67 7.17
N ILE A 7 9.51 -29.93 7.31
CA ILE A 7 9.19 -31.00 6.36
C ILE A 7 7.80 -31.59 6.62
N ARG A 8 7.19 -31.41 7.79
CA ARG A 8 5.92 -32.07 8.13
C ARG A 8 4.67 -31.21 7.90
N ASP A 9 4.82 -29.90 7.71
CA ASP A 9 3.73 -28.98 7.36
C ASP A 9 3.42 -29.03 5.84
N HIS A 10 3.00 -30.19 5.36
CA HIS A 10 2.45 -30.41 4.00
C HIS A 10 0.98 -29.94 3.89
N GLY A 11 0.51 -29.08 4.79
CA GLY A 11 -0.86 -28.55 4.80
C GLY A 11 -1.09 -27.36 3.88
N ALA A 12 -0.03 -26.77 3.30
CA ALA A 12 -0.13 -25.60 2.43
C ALA A 12 0.03 -25.92 0.93
N ALA A 13 0.19 -27.20 0.55
CA ALA A 13 0.54 -27.59 -0.82
C ALA A 13 -0.66 -27.89 -1.74
N ALA A 14 -1.90 -27.97 -1.21
CA ALA A 14 -3.06 -28.44 -1.98
C ALA A 14 -4.03 -27.34 -2.44
N ALA A 15 -3.79 -26.07 -2.08
CA ALA A 15 -4.61 -24.94 -2.49
C ALA A 15 -3.79 -23.69 -2.88
N GLN A 16 -2.49 -23.86 -3.19
CA GLN A 16 -1.78 -22.80 -3.90
C GLN A 16 -2.26 -22.81 -5.34
N ASN A 17 -2.87 -21.70 -5.76
CA ASN A 17 -3.35 -21.49 -7.11
C ASN A 17 -2.24 -21.85 -8.10
N LEU A 18 -2.34 -23.04 -8.69
CA LEU A 18 -1.34 -23.60 -9.59
C LEU A 18 -1.06 -22.62 -10.74
N GLN A 19 -2.09 -21.89 -11.17
CA GLN A 19 -1.97 -20.84 -12.18
C GLN A 19 -1.27 -19.55 -11.71
N GLU A 20 -1.38 -19.16 -10.44
CA GLU A 20 -0.79 -17.92 -9.93
C GLU A 20 0.65 -18.10 -9.45
N ASP A 21 1.01 -19.30 -8.98
CA ASP A 21 2.36 -19.61 -8.46
C ASP A 21 3.23 -20.40 -9.44
N LEU A 22 2.69 -21.31 -10.27
CA LEU A 22 3.50 -22.11 -11.20
C LEU A 22 3.86 -21.35 -12.47
N MET A 23 2.92 -20.55 -12.99
CA MET A 23 3.12 -19.75 -14.21
C MET A 23 4.34 -18.82 -14.13
N PRO A 24 4.54 -18.00 -13.07
CA PRO A 24 5.74 -17.18 -12.95
C PRO A 24 7.01 -17.99 -12.85
N LEU A 25 6.97 -19.13 -12.16
CA LEU A 25 8.14 -19.97 -11.97
C LEU A 25 8.61 -20.58 -13.29
N ILE A 26 7.67 -21.05 -14.13
CA ILE A 26 7.96 -21.56 -15.47
C ILE A 26 8.51 -20.46 -16.37
N LEU A 27 7.89 -19.27 -16.35
CA LEU A 27 8.34 -18.12 -17.14
C LEU A 27 9.77 -17.68 -16.75
N LEU A 28 10.05 -17.56 -15.45
CA LEU A 28 11.38 -17.25 -14.94
C LEU A 28 12.41 -18.32 -15.33
N PHE A 29 12.03 -19.59 -15.26
CA PHE A 29 12.90 -20.69 -15.66
C PHE A 29 13.19 -20.67 -17.17
N ALA A 30 12.18 -20.40 -18.00
CA ALA A 30 12.33 -20.26 -19.44
C ALA A 30 13.24 -19.07 -19.81
N VAL A 31 13.10 -17.93 -19.14
CA VAL A 31 13.97 -16.76 -19.32
C VAL A 31 15.41 -17.08 -18.90
N ALA A 32 15.62 -17.74 -17.76
CA ALA A 32 16.94 -18.10 -17.27
C ALA A 32 17.66 -19.10 -18.20
N ILE A 33 16.97 -20.16 -18.65
CA ILE A 33 17.55 -21.16 -19.57
C ILE A 33 17.83 -20.56 -20.93
N SER A 34 16.89 -19.80 -21.50
CA SER A 34 17.11 -19.19 -22.82
C SER A 34 18.25 -18.17 -22.80
N GLY A 35 18.38 -17.38 -21.72
CA GLY A 35 19.51 -16.47 -21.52
C GLY A 35 20.86 -17.19 -21.38
N LEU A 36 20.88 -18.31 -20.65
CA LEU A 36 22.08 -19.15 -20.54
C LEU A 36 22.44 -19.78 -21.89
N MET A 37 21.45 -20.28 -22.64
CA MET A 37 21.68 -20.85 -23.97
C MET A 37 22.19 -19.81 -24.98
N LEU A 38 21.74 -18.55 -24.90
CA LEU A 38 22.30 -17.47 -25.71
C LEU A 38 23.79 -17.28 -25.44
N THR A 39 24.19 -17.34 -24.17
CA THR A 39 25.59 -17.20 -23.76
C THR A 39 26.43 -18.36 -24.31
N VAL A 40 25.94 -19.60 -24.19
CA VAL A 40 26.60 -20.80 -24.73
C VAL A 40 26.68 -20.78 -26.26
N SER A 41 25.60 -20.41 -26.94
CA SER A 41 25.56 -20.33 -28.41
C SER A 41 26.58 -19.32 -28.94
N TYR A 42 26.65 -18.14 -28.31
CA TYR A 42 27.59 -17.09 -28.70
C TYR A 42 29.05 -17.44 -28.39
N THR A 43 29.34 -17.96 -27.21
CA THR A 43 30.73 -18.23 -26.79
C THR A 43 31.30 -19.54 -27.34
N TRP A 44 30.50 -20.61 -27.46
CA TRP A 44 31.01 -21.95 -27.78
C TRP A 44 30.57 -22.46 -29.15
N MET A 45 29.41 -22.05 -29.66
CA MET A 45 28.86 -22.55 -30.95
C MET A 45 29.03 -21.58 -32.12
N LYS A 46 29.86 -20.54 -31.97
CA LYS A 46 30.11 -19.50 -33.00
C LYS A 46 28.81 -18.85 -33.52
N GLY A 47 27.76 -18.78 -32.69
CA GLY A 47 26.47 -18.17 -33.04
C GLY A 47 25.48 -19.08 -33.78
N SER A 48 25.74 -20.38 -33.91
CA SER A 48 24.76 -21.30 -34.51
C SER A 48 23.46 -21.33 -33.70
N GLY A 49 22.33 -21.05 -34.36
CA GLY A 49 21.00 -20.99 -33.73
C GLY A 49 20.73 -19.74 -32.87
N TYR A 50 21.64 -18.77 -32.86
CA TYR A 50 21.55 -17.57 -32.01
C TYR A 50 20.30 -16.72 -32.30
N GLU A 51 19.98 -16.48 -33.57
CA GLU A 51 18.85 -15.62 -33.97
C GLU A 51 17.50 -16.19 -33.48
N PHE A 52 17.30 -17.50 -33.62
CA PHE A 52 16.10 -18.17 -33.10
C PHE A 52 16.02 -18.11 -31.57
N LEU A 53 17.13 -18.42 -30.88
CA LEU A 53 17.20 -18.36 -29.42
C LEU A 53 16.97 -16.93 -28.89
N ALA A 54 17.43 -15.92 -29.61
CA ALA A 54 17.28 -14.52 -29.23
C ALA A 54 15.82 -14.08 -29.32
N ILE A 55 15.13 -14.43 -30.41
CA ILE A 55 13.70 -14.18 -30.57
C ILE A 55 12.90 -14.91 -29.49
N PHE A 56 13.21 -16.18 -29.22
CA PHE A 56 12.55 -16.96 -28.17
C PHE A 56 12.75 -16.36 -26.78
N HIS A 57 13.98 -15.98 -26.44
CA HIS A 57 14.29 -15.31 -25.17
C HIS A 57 13.54 -13.98 -25.02
N ALA A 58 13.56 -13.15 -26.07
CA ALA A 58 12.87 -11.86 -26.07
C ALA A 58 11.36 -12.03 -25.84
N LEU A 59 10.72 -12.99 -26.50
CA LEU A 59 9.31 -13.32 -26.27
C LEU A 59 9.06 -13.79 -24.83
N ALA A 60 9.90 -14.67 -24.28
CA ALA A 60 9.77 -15.13 -22.90
C ALA A 60 9.90 -13.97 -21.90
N VAL A 61 10.84 -13.04 -22.12
CA VAL A 61 11.02 -11.84 -21.29
C VAL A 61 9.81 -10.92 -21.38
N ILE A 62 9.33 -10.60 -22.59
CA ILE A 62 8.17 -9.72 -22.79
C ILE A 62 6.93 -10.28 -22.08
N LEU A 63 6.64 -11.58 -22.26
CA LEU A 63 5.52 -12.24 -21.59
C LEU A 63 5.68 -12.21 -20.07
N THR A 64 6.89 -12.44 -19.56
CA THR A 64 7.19 -12.36 -18.12
C THR A 64 6.94 -10.96 -17.57
N LEU A 65 7.40 -9.91 -18.26
CA LEU A 65 7.23 -8.52 -17.85
C LEU A 65 5.76 -8.07 -17.89
N LEU A 66 5.02 -8.47 -18.92
CA LEU A 66 3.59 -8.16 -19.05
C LEU A 66 2.77 -8.85 -17.95
N TRP A 67 3.20 -10.03 -17.52
CA TRP A 67 2.56 -10.78 -16.43
C TRP A 67 2.98 -10.28 -15.03
N LEU A 68 4.19 -9.73 -14.88
CA LEU A 68 4.78 -9.30 -13.60
C LEU A 68 3.90 -8.39 -12.73
N PRO A 69 3.25 -7.31 -13.23
CA PRO A 69 2.45 -6.41 -12.39
C PRO A 69 1.17 -7.06 -11.85
N PHE A 70 0.69 -8.12 -12.50
CA PHE A 70 -0.52 -8.85 -12.11
C PHE A 70 -0.22 -10.14 -11.33
N GLY A 71 1.06 -10.43 -11.11
CA GLY A 71 1.52 -11.66 -10.49
C GLY A 71 1.97 -11.50 -9.05
N LYS A 72 2.22 -12.63 -8.39
CA LYS A 72 2.77 -12.67 -7.02
C LYS A 72 4.17 -12.05 -6.91
N LEU A 73 4.91 -11.99 -8.02
CA LEU A 73 6.22 -11.35 -8.09
C LEU A 73 6.15 -9.85 -7.77
N PHE A 74 5.02 -9.18 -8.02
CA PHE A 74 4.85 -7.77 -7.67
C PHE A 74 4.93 -7.53 -6.16
N HIS A 75 4.46 -8.48 -5.33
CA HIS A 75 4.55 -8.37 -3.87
C HIS A 75 5.99 -8.32 -3.35
N ILE A 76 6.96 -8.86 -4.11
CA ILE A 76 8.38 -8.79 -3.75
C ILE A 76 8.85 -7.33 -3.76
N PHE A 77 8.33 -6.50 -4.66
CA PHE A 77 8.62 -5.07 -4.71
C PHE A 77 7.79 -4.25 -3.71
N GLN A 78 6.56 -4.69 -3.41
CA GLN A 78 5.71 -4.01 -2.43
C GLN A 78 6.21 -4.13 -0.98
N ARG A 79 6.78 -5.28 -0.59
CA ARG A 79 7.26 -5.50 0.79
C ARG A 79 8.34 -4.50 1.24
N PRO A 80 9.38 -4.20 0.43
CA PRO A 80 10.30 -3.10 0.71
C PRO A 80 9.61 -1.74 0.84
N LEU A 81 8.61 -1.46 -0.01
CA LEU A 81 7.85 -0.20 0.06
C LEU A 81 7.10 -0.06 1.39
N GLN A 82 6.62 -1.16 1.97
CA GLN A 82 6.00 -1.18 3.29
C GLN A 82 6.97 -0.81 4.42
N ALA A 83 8.29 -1.01 4.24
CA ALA A 83 9.29 -0.58 5.23
C ALA A 83 9.28 0.94 5.43
N GLY A 84 8.99 1.71 4.37
CA GLY A 84 8.83 3.17 4.47
C GLY A 84 7.70 3.58 5.41
N VAL A 85 6.58 2.86 5.40
CA VAL A 85 5.43 3.12 6.29
C VAL A 85 5.80 2.85 7.75
N VAL A 86 6.58 1.79 8.01
CA VAL A 86 7.05 1.47 9.35
C VAL A 86 7.97 2.57 9.88
N PHE A 87 8.94 2.99 9.07
CA PHE A 87 9.86 4.08 9.43
C PHE A 87 9.12 5.40 9.68
N TYR A 88 8.16 5.74 8.82
CA TYR A 88 7.31 6.93 8.99
C TYR A 88 6.49 6.87 10.28
N ARG A 89 5.96 5.69 10.65
CA ARG A 89 5.22 5.49 11.89
C ARG A 89 6.11 5.66 13.11
N GLU A 90 7.33 5.14 13.06
CA GLU A 90 8.33 5.28 14.14
C GLU A 90 8.75 6.74 14.34
N LEU A 91 9.02 7.47 13.24
CA LEU A 91 9.28 8.91 13.30
C LEU A 91 8.12 9.67 13.94
N ASN A 92 6.87 9.35 13.57
CA ASN A 92 5.70 9.99 14.15
C ASN A 92 5.48 9.66 15.63
N GLN A 93 6.03 8.56 16.15
CA GLN A 93 5.97 8.24 17.59
C GLN A 93 7.03 8.98 18.39
N THR A 94 8.19 9.23 17.80
CA THR A 94 9.32 9.89 18.47
C THR A 94 9.30 11.41 18.34
N THR A 95 8.58 11.95 17.35
CA THR A 95 8.42 13.40 17.16
C THR A 95 7.24 13.98 17.94
N GLN A 96 7.20 15.32 17.99
CA GLN A 96 6.15 16.09 18.66
C GLN A 96 4.76 15.64 18.21
N GLN A 97 3.89 15.31 19.18
CA GLN A 97 2.49 15.01 18.92
C GLN A 97 1.71 16.30 18.68
N ALA A 98 0.75 16.28 17.75
CA ALA A 98 -0.27 17.30 17.59
C ALA A 98 -1.32 17.19 18.71
N SER A 99 -1.69 18.34 19.27
CA SER A 99 -2.75 18.46 20.27
C SER A 99 -4.08 18.79 19.61
N CYS A 100 -5.15 18.14 20.06
CA CYS A 100 -6.49 18.41 19.55
C CYS A 100 -7.00 19.80 19.95
N LEU A 101 -7.44 20.63 19.00
CA LEU A 101 -8.01 21.96 19.28
C LEU A 101 -9.18 21.94 20.28
N ARG A 102 -9.97 20.86 20.30
CA ARG A 102 -11.20 20.76 21.12
C ARG A 102 -10.97 20.17 22.51
N CYS A 103 -10.24 19.06 22.60
CA CYS A 103 -10.05 18.34 23.88
C CYS A 103 -8.62 18.43 24.43
N GLN A 104 -7.70 19.09 23.72
CA GLN A 104 -6.31 19.32 24.10
C GLN A 104 -5.46 18.05 24.33
N GLN A 105 -6.00 16.88 23.97
CA GLN A 105 -5.27 15.61 24.08
C GLN A 105 -4.36 15.40 22.85
N PRO A 106 -3.14 14.85 23.05
CA PRO A 106 -2.29 14.43 21.93
C PRO A 106 -2.96 13.26 21.19
N PHE A 107 -2.91 13.25 19.86
CA PHE A 107 -3.60 12.21 19.07
C PHE A 107 -2.86 11.65 17.86
N ALA A 108 -1.91 12.38 17.28
CA ALA A 108 -1.13 11.96 16.13
C ALA A 108 0.19 12.74 16.07
N GLY A 109 1.18 12.25 15.33
CA GLY A 109 2.43 12.99 15.07
C GLY A 109 2.15 14.29 14.32
N LYS A 110 2.81 15.38 14.73
CA LYS A 110 2.61 16.71 14.12
C LYS A 110 3.01 16.75 12.65
N ILE A 111 4.04 16.00 12.28
CA ILE A 111 4.45 15.82 10.88
C ILE A 111 3.29 15.23 10.08
N HIS A 112 2.72 14.12 10.55
CA HIS A 112 1.58 13.51 9.88
C HIS A 112 0.36 14.43 9.71
N VAL A 113 0.03 15.22 10.73
CA VAL A 113 -1.06 16.18 10.63
C VAL A 113 -0.76 17.27 9.60
N ASN A 114 0.47 17.76 9.53
CA ASN A 114 0.87 18.79 8.56
C ASN A 114 0.90 18.26 7.13
N ASP A 115 1.46 17.06 6.92
CA ASP A 115 1.50 16.40 5.61
C ASP A 115 0.08 16.23 5.05
N LEU A 116 -0.87 15.85 5.91
CA LEU A 116 -2.26 15.69 5.50
C LEU A 116 -2.88 17.03 5.05
N LYS A 117 -2.60 18.14 5.74
CA LYS A 117 -3.08 19.47 5.33
C LYS A 117 -2.49 19.88 3.99
N GLU A 118 -1.20 19.63 3.78
CA GLU A 118 -0.53 19.96 2.53
C GLU A 118 -1.13 19.18 1.35
N VAL A 119 -1.32 17.87 1.50
CA VAL A 119 -1.93 17.02 0.47
C VAL A 119 -3.36 17.46 0.18
N GLU A 120 -4.15 17.75 1.20
CA GLU A 120 -5.52 18.25 1.03
C GLU A 120 -5.55 19.57 0.25
N GLN A 121 -4.64 20.50 0.57
CA GLN A 121 -4.51 21.77 -0.15
C GLN A 121 -4.09 21.56 -1.60
N GLN A 122 -3.13 20.66 -1.87
CA GLN A 122 -2.70 20.30 -3.23
C GLN A 122 -3.84 19.68 -4.05
N LEU A 123 -4.72 18.92 -3.41
CA LEU A 123 -5.92 18.34 -4.02
C LEU A 123 -7.09 19.35 -4.13
N GLY A 124 -6.92 20.58 -3.62
CA GLY A 124 -7.93 21.63 -3.69
C GLY A 124 -9.03 21.55 -2.62
N TYR A 125 -8.84 20.75 -1.56
CA TYR A 125 -9.77 20.70 -0.44
C TYR A 125 -9.50 21.85 0.55
N GLN A 126 -10.57 22.51 0.99
CA GLN A 126 -10.52 23.57 1.98
C GLN A 126 -11.18 23.10 3.27
N PHE A 127 -10.36 22.85 4.29
CA PHE A 127 -10.81 22.41 5.62
C PHE A 127 -10.38 23.36 6.74
N GLU A 128 -10.09 24.60 6.38
CA GLU A 128 -9.90 25.69 7.32
C GLU A 128 -11.22 25.95 8.08
N LEU A 129 -11.12 26.06 9.40
CA LEU A 129 -12.28 26.38 10.23
C LEU A 129 -12.53 27.90 10.16
N THR A 130 -13.81 28.30 10.23
CA THR A 130 -14.20 29.71 10.26
C THR A 130 -13.48 30.49 11.36
N GLU A 131 -13.14 31.75 11.08
CA GLU A 131 -12.53 32.72 12.00
C GLU A 131 -11.14 32.34 12.53
N GLY A 132 -10.26 31.76 11.70
CA GLY A 132 -8.86 31.52 12.08
C GLY A 132 -8.70 30.57 13.27
N SER A 133 -9.74 29.79 13.59
CA SER A 133 -9.81 28.88 14.72
C SER A 133 -9.01 27.57 14.51
N GLY A 134 -8.28 27.49 13.40
CA GLY A 134 -7.38 26.39 13.05
C GLY A 134 -7.86 25.58 11.86
N HIS A 135 -7.33 24.38 11.70
CA HIS A 135 -7.64 23.49 10.59
C HIS A 135 -8.37 22.24 11.09
N TYR A 136 -9.33 21.70 10.34
CA TYR A 136 -10.10 20.51 10.74
C TYR A 136 -9.21 19.31 11.10
N GLN A 137 -8.04 19.24 10.49
CA GLN A 137 -7.01 18.21 10.63
C GLN A 137 -6.40 18.22 12.04
N GLU A 138 -6.48 19.34 12.75
CA GLU A 138 -6.04 19.53 14.14
C GLU A 138 -7.08 19.09 15.17
N VAL A 139 -8.24 18.59 14.73
CA VAL A 139 -9.24 18.00 15.62
C VAL A 139 -9.07 16.47 15.62
N CYS A 140 -8.98 15.85 16.80
CA CYS A 140 -8.80 14.39 16.89
C CYS A 140 -10.04 13.62 16.35
N PRO A 141 -9.88 12.37 15.87
CA PRO A 141 -10.98 11.60 15.28
C PRO A 141 -12.19 11.42 16.20
N ALA A 142 -11.98 11.26 17.52
CA ALA A 142 -13.05 11.18 18.49
C ALA A 142 -13.86 12.47 18.60
N CYS A 143 -13.19 13.63 18.57
CA CYS A 143 -13.85 14.94 18.59
C CYS A 143 -14.57 15.23 17.27
N ARG A 144 -14.00 14.83 16.12
CA ARG A 144 -14.68 14.96 14.81
C ARG A 144 -16.02 14.23 14.77
N ARG A 145 -16.06 12.99 15.27
CA ARG A 145 -17.33 12.22 15.37
C ARG A 145 -18.36 12.93 16.27
N LYS A 146 -17.93 13.53 17.38
CA LYS A 146 -18.81 14.32 18.27
C LYS A 146 -19.32 15.59 17.58
N LEU A 147 -18.47 16.30 16.84
CA LEU A 147 -18.85 17.50 16.10
C LEU A 147 -19.92 17.20 15.04
N LEU A 148 -19.77 16.07 14.32
CA LEU A 148 -20.79 15.63 13.38
C LEU A 148 -22.15 15.40 14.06
N ALA A 149 -22.18 14.68 15.18
CA ALA A 149 -23.40 14.45 15.94
C ALA A 149 -24.04 15.76 16.45
N LEU A 150 -23.23 16.72 16.91
CA LEU A 150 -23.70 18.04 17.35
C LEU A 150 -24.28 18.85 16.18
N ALA A 151 -23.64 18.83 15.01
CA ALA A 151 -24.13 19.49 13.81
C ALA A 151 -25.47 18.89 13.35
N GLN A 152 -25.56 17.56 13.30
CA GLN A 152 -26.82 16.85 13.00
C GLN A 152 -27.92 17.20 14.01
N GLY A 153 -27.62 17.22 15.31
CA GLY A 153 -28.58 17.61 16.34
C GLY A 153 -29.01 19.07 16.26
N LYS A 154 -28.17 19.98 15.75
CA LYS A 154 -28.54 21.37 15.47
C LYS A 154 -29.53 21.45 14.31
N VAL A 155 -29.24 20.78 13.20
CA VAL A 155 -30.14 20.72 12.03
C VAL A 155 -31.47 20.05 12.38
N TRP A 156 -31.43 18.97 13.17
CA TRP A 156 -32.65 18.30 13.65
C TRP A 156 -33.56 19.24 14.44
N ARG A 157 -33.00 19.99 15.41
CA ARG A 157 -33.77 20.96 16.19
C ARG A 157 -34.31 22.12 15.35
N GLN A 158 -33.57 22.56 14.34
CA GLN A 158 -34.02 23.61 13.43
C GLN A 158 -35.20 23.15 12.54
N THR A 159 -35.22 21.86 12.17
CA THR A 159 -36.27 21.28 11.33
C THR A 159 -37.49 20.80 12.12
N HIS A 160 -37.34 20.55 13.42
CA HIS A 160 -38.41 20.04 14.31
C HIS A 160 -38.53 20.88 15.60
N PRO A 161 -38.93 22.16 15.52
CA PRO A 161 -39.00 23.06 16.68
C PRO A 161 -40.02 22.64 17.75
N GLU A 162 -41.06 21.88 17.37
CA GLU A 162 -42.10 21.40 18.31
C GLU A 162 -41.61 20.30 19.25
N ALA A 163 -40.63 19.48 18.83
CA ALA A 163 -40.09 18.38 19.62
C ALA A 163 -39.12 18.83 20.74
N THR A 164 -38.79 20.11 20.81
CA THR A 164 -37.83 20.67 21.77
C THR A 164 -38.45 21.18 23.07
N HIS A 165 -39.78 21.29 23.18
CA HIS A 165 -40.42 21.93 24.33
C HIS A 165 -40.77 20.99 25.50
N ASP A 166 -40.66 19.66 25.31
CA ASP A 166 -41.12 18.63 26.26
C ASP A 166 -40.01 18.04 27.16
N ARG A 167 -38.99 18.82 27.52
CA ARG A 167 -37.97 18.42 28.51
C ARG A 167 -37.63 19.52 29.50
#